data_AF-A0A955EKJ8-F1
#
_entry.id   AF-A0A955EKJ8-F1
#
_cell.length_a   1.000
_cell.length_b   1.000
_cell.length_c   1.000
_cell.angle_alpha   90.00
_cell.angle_beta   90.00
_cell.angle_gamma   90.00
#
_symmetry.space_group_name_H-M   'P 1'
#
loop_
_entity.id
_entity.type
_entity.pdbx_description
1 polymer ?
#
loop_
_entity_poly.entity_id
_entity_poly.type
_entity_poly.pdbx_seq_one_letter_code
_entity_poly.pdbx_strand_id
1 'polypeptide(L)'
;MTWSNGAGMDESGAESARWIAEGVRVCQAAASGDLEARILNIDPSSPFAELLWGINHLLDMTDAFVREASASLEFASHGRFFRRVLPEGMLGSFRTAANDINAATDEMARKSDELQEAESRRHALRDDIERAREVAEQLGRTIKGIRDMSDTIGGIARQTNLLALNASVEAARVGQAGAGFAVVAGEVKGLADRTSSATRRIHDDVDAVREAARETAEVIERVWEVIRAQREHGETRAA
;
A
#
# COMPACT_ATOMS: atom_id res chain seq x y z
N MET A 1 2.18 -33.24 -91.79
CA MET A 1 1.10 -32.55 -91.06
C MET A 1 1.29 -32.81 -89.59
N THR A 2 1.99 -31.90 -88.93
CA THR A 2 2.24 -31.88 -87.48
C THR A 2 1.00 -31.35 -86.78
N TRP A 3 0.29 -32.23 -86.06
CA TRP A 3 -0.72 -31.80 -85.10
C TRP A 3 -0.01 -31.42 -83.81
N SER A 4 0.19 -30.12 -83.64
CA SER A 4 0.42 -29.48 -82.35
C SER A 4 -0.93 -29.43 -81.62
N ASN A 5 -1.15 -30.29 -80.64
CA ASN A 5 -2.12 -30.01 -79.57
C ASN A 5 -1.88 -30.93 -78.37
N GLY A 6 -1.44 -30.37 -77.24
CA GLY A 6 -1.27 -31.11 -75.99
C GLY A 6 -0.45 -30.42 -74.89
N ALA A 7 0.33 -29.39 -75.19
CA ALA A 7 1.27 -28.79 -74.22
C ALA A 7 0.70 -27.66 -73.34
N GLY A 8 -0.49 -27.12 -73.64
CA GLY A 8 -1.03 -25.94 -72.94
C GLY A 8 -1.73 -26.21 -71.60
N MET A 9 -1.96 -27.47 -71.22
CA MET A 9 -2.69 -27.83 -69.98
C MET A 9 -1.78 -28.24 -68.80
N ASP A 10 -0.48 -28.44 -69.02
CA ASP A 10 0.46 -28.94 -68.00
C ASP A 10 1.18 -27.80 -67.24
N GLU A 11 1.57 -26.72 -67.94
CA GLU A 11 2.30 -25.58 -67.34
C GLU A 11 1.45 -24.80 -66.32
N SER A 12 0.15 -24.61 -66.59
CA SER A 12 -0.76 -23.90 -65.68
C SER A 12 -1.01 -24.67 -64.37
N GLY A 13 -1.00 -26.01 -64.42
CA GLY A 13 -1.13 -26.87 -63.24
C GLY A 13 0.13 -26.85 -62.37
N ALA A 14 1.31 -26.89 -63.00
CA ALA A 14 2.59 -26.82 -62.30
C ALA A 14 2.80 -25.46 -61.60
N GLU A 15 2.40 -24.36 -62.24
CA GLU A 15 2.47 -23.02 -61.64
C GLU A 15 1.52 -22.88 -60.45
N SER A 16 0.29 -23.40 -60.58
CA SER A 16 -0.70 -23.43 -59.50
C SER A 16 -0.19 -24.22 -58.28
N ALA A 17 0.40 -25.40 -58.52
CA ALA A 17 0.98 -26.23 -57.47
C ALA A 17 2.15 -25.53 -56.73
N ARG A 18 2.98 -24.77 -57.47
CA ARG A 18 4.07 -23.98 -56.88
C ARG A 18 3.54 -22.93 -55.91
N TRP A 19 2.54 -22.15 -56.31
CA TRP A 19 1.99 -21.08 -55.47
C TRP A 19 1.26 -21.60 -54.24
N ILE A 20 0.58 -22.74 -54.35
CA ILE A 20 -0.01 -23.43 -53.20
C ILE A 20 1.09 -23.88 -52.22
N ALA A 21 2.17 -24.50 -52.71
CA ALA A 21 3.28 -24.93 -51.88
C ALA A 21 3.95 -23.76 -51.16
N GLU A 22 4.12 -22.63 -51.85
CA GLU A 22 4.72 -21.42 -51.27
C GLU A 22 3.83 -20.77 -50.22
N GLY A 23 2.52 -20.69 -50.46
CA GLY A 23 1.54 -20.24 -49.47
C GLY A 23 1.54 -21.13 -48.22
N VAL A 24 1.58 -22.45 -48.39
CA VAL A 24 1.68 -23.42 -47.27
C VAL A 24 2.96 -23.20 -46.48
N ARG A 25 4.10 -23.04 -47.16
CA ARG A 25 5.41 -22.79 -46.53
C ARG A 25 5.38 -21.53 -45.65
N VAL A 26 4.85 -20.42 -46.18
CA VAL A 26 4.77 -19.16 -45.45
C VAL A 26 3.78 -19.24 -44.28
N CYS A 27 2.62 -19.87 -44.46
CA CYS A 27 1.68 -20.12 -43.36
C CYS A 27 2.29 -20.99 -42.25
N GLN A 28 3.10 -22.00 -42.60
CA GLN A 28 3.81 -22.83 -41.62
C GLN A 28 4.89 -22.05 -40.87
N ALA A 29 5.65 -21.19 -41.56
CA ALA A 29 6.62 -20.29 -40.94
C ALA A 29 5.94 -19.35 -39.94
N ALA A 30 4.86 -18.70 -40.36
CA ALA A 30 4.05 -17.84 -39.50
C ALA A 30 3.48 -18.57 -38.27
N ALA A 31 2.99 -19.80 -38.46
CA ALA A 31 2.50 -20.64 -37.37
C ALA A 31 3.60 -21.02 -36.36
N SER A 32 4.87 -21.02 -36.79
CA SER A 32 6.04 -21.23 -35.91
C SER A 32 6.57 -19.94 -35.27
N GLY A 33 5.96 -18.78 -35.54
CA GLY A 33 6.33 -17.48 -34.99
C GLY A 33 7.19 -16.60 -35.90
N ASP A 34 7.56 -17.08 -37.09
CA ASP A 34 8.24 -16.27 -38.10
C ASP A 34 7.23 -15.44 -38.89
N LEU A 35 6.95 -14.23 -38.41
CA LEU A 35 6.06 -13.27 -39.06
C LEU A 35 6.77 -12.41 -40.11
N GLU A 36 8.04 -12.66 -40.41
CA GLU A 36 8.80 -11.95 -41.46
C GLU A 36 8.80 -12.70 -42.80
N ALA A 37 8.40 -13.97 -42.80
CA ALA A 37 8.23 -14.76 -44.02
C ALA A 37 7.25 -14.09 -45.00
N ARG A 38 7.65 -13.94 -46.28
CA ARG A 38 6.81 -13.33 -47.32
C ARG A 38 6.79 -14.16 -48.59
N ILE A 39 5.64 -14.11 -49.28
CA ILE A 39 5.48 -14.65 -50.64
C ILE A 39 5.92 -13.54 -51.61
N LEU A 40 6.98 -13.80 -52.38
CA LEU A 40 7.58 -12.82 -53.28
C LEU A 40 7.26 -13.13 -54.75
N ASN A 41 7.42 -12.12 -55.61
CA ASN A 41 7.27 -12.25 -57.07
C ASN A 41 5.90 -12.83 -57.50
N ILE A 42 4.83 -12.45 -56.80
CA ILE A 42 3.46 -12.88 -57.13
C ILE A 42 3.09 -12.34 -58.51
N ASP A 43 2.71 -13.22 -59.43
CA ASP A 43 2.19 -12.83 -60.73
C ASP A 43 0.77 -12.23 -60.57
N PRO A 44 0.54 -10.96 -60.92
CA PRO A 44 -0.78 -10.33 -60.82
C PRO A 44 -1.87 -10.99 -61.68
N SER A 45 -1.48 -11.71 -62.74
CA SER A 45 -2.38 -12.43 -63.62
C SER A 45 -2.75 -13.83 -63.10
N SER A 46 -2.06 -14.30 -62.05
CA SER A 46 -2.34 -15.60 -61.43
C SER A 46 -3.72 -15.61 -60.75
N PRO A 47 -4.50 -16.70 -60.87
CA PRO A 47 -5.76 -16.85 -60.15
C PRO A 47 -5.57 -16.88 -58.61
N PHE A 48 -4.35 -17.09 -58.12
CA PHE A 48 -4.02 -17.09 -56.70
C PHE A 48 -3.54 -15.75 -56.16
N ALA A 49 -3.34 -14.74 -57.02
CA ALA A 49 -2.74 -13.47 -56.61
C ALA A 49 -3.41 -12.88 -55.36
N GLU A 50 -4.74 -12.71 -55.39
CA GLU A 50 -5.51 -12.15 -54.28
C GLU A 50 -5.31 -12.91 -52.95
N LEU A 51 -5.26 -14.24 -53.00
CA LEU A 51 -5.00 -15.08 -51.83
C LEU A 51 -3.58 -14.84 -51.29
N LEU A 52 -2.57 -14.84 -52.16
CA LEU A 52 -1.16 -14.70 -51.76
C LEU A 52 -0.87 -13.31 -51.19
N TRP A 53 -1.41 -12.26 -51.83
CA TRP A 53 -1.37 -10.90 -51.30
C TRP A 53 -2.13 -10.78 -49.98
N GLY A 54 -3.27 -11.46 -49.84
CA GLY A 54 -4.03 -11.54 -48.60
C GLY A 54 -3.26 -12.20 -47.45
N ILE A 55 -2.50 -13.26 -47.73
CA ILE A 55 -1.61 -13.90 -46.75
C ILE A 55 -0.52 -12.91 -46.30
N ASN A 56 0.16 -12.25 -47.24
CA ASN A 56 1.17 -11.25 -46.89
C ASN A 56 0.58 -10.12 -46.04
N HIS A 57 -0.61 -9.61 -46.41
CA HIS A 57 -1.28 -8.55 -45.64
C HIS A 57 -1.66 -9.00 -44.22
N LEU A 58 -2.16 -10.22 -44.06
CA LEU A 58 -2.44 -10.79 -42.74
C LEU A 58 -1.16 -10.87 -41.88
N LEU A 59 -0.03 -11.25 -42.49
CA LEU A 59 1.26 -11.31 -41.79
C LEU A 59 1.79 -9.94 -41.41
N ASP A 60 1.66 -8.94 -42.29
CA ASP A 60 2.04 -7.56 -41.98
C ASP A 60 1.22 -7.02 -40.81
N MET A 61 -0.09 -7.26 -40.79
CA MET A 61 -0.95 -6.85 -39.69
C MET A 61 -0.62 -7.57 -38.38
N THR A 62 -0.31 -8.87 -38.47
CA THR A 62 0.04 -9.68 -37.30
C THR A 62 1.40 -9.26 -36.73
N ASP A 63 2.41 -9.06 -37.59
CA ASP A 63 3.75 -8.58 -37.17
C ASP A 63 3.66 -7.20 -36.53
N ALA A 64 2.99 -6.25 -37.17
CA ALA A 64 2.81 -4.91 -36.63
C ALA A 64 2.14 -4.92 -35.25
N PHE A 65 1.06 -5.70 -35.10
CA PHE A 65 0.36 -5.84 -33.81
C PHE A 65 1.25 -6.48 -32.74
N VAL A 66 1.88 -7.62 -33.04
CA VAL A 66 2.73 -8.34 -32.08
C VAL A 66 3.91 -7.48 -31.64
N ARG A 67 4.54 -6.78 -32.58
CA ARG A 67 5.68 -5.89 -32.31
C ARG A 67 5.30 -4.72 -31.41
N GLU A 68 4.20 -4.03 -31.72
CA GLU A 68 3.73 -2.90 -30.91
C GLU A 68 3.23 -3.35 -29.53
N ALA A 69 2.46 -4.45 -29.46
CA ALA A 69 1.99 -5.02 -28.20
C ALA A 69 3.14 -5.44 -27.29
N SER A 70 4.13 -6.14 -27.83
CA SER A 70 5.30 -6.61 -27.07
C SER A 70 6.10 -5.44 -26.52
N ALA A 71 6.38 -4.42 -27.34
CA ALA A 71 7.11 -3.23 -26.89
C ALA A 71 6.36 -2.46 -25.80
N SER A 72 5.03 -2.31 -25.92
CA SER A 72 4.22 -1.63 -24.91
C SER A 72 4.20 -2.39 -23.58
N LEU A 73 4.00 -3.71 -23.64
CA LEU A 73 3.95 -4.58 -22.46
C LEU A 73 5.32 -4.72 -21.78
N GLU A 74 6.41 -4.75 -22.54
CA GLU A 74 7.77 -4.74 -21.98
C GLU A 74 8.06 -3.43 -21.23
N PHE A 75 7.63 -2.27 -21.76
CA PHE A 75 7.78 -1.02 -21.01
C PHE A 75 6.94 -1.04 -19.72
N ALA A 76 5.69 -1.49 -19.81
CA ALA A 76 4.80 -1.59 -18.66
C ALA A 76 5.33 -2.57 -17.59
N SER A 77 5.96 -3.68 -17.98
CA SER A 77 6.57 -4.63 -17.03
C SER A 77 7.74 -4.04 -16.26
N HIS A 78 8.39 -3.01 -16.80
CA HIS A 78 9.44 -2.23 -16.14
C HIS A 78 8.88 -0.99 -15.42
N GLY A 79 7.57 -0.91 -15.18
CA GLY A 79 6.93 0.23 -14.51
C GLY A 79 6.89 1.51 -15.34
N ARG A 80 7.09 1.42 -16.65
CA ARG A 80 7.08 2.58 -17.57
C ARG A 80 5.83 2.52 -18.46
N PHE A 81 4.86 3.38 -18.19
CA PHE A 81 3.53 3.29 -18.82
C PHE A 81 3.29 4.28 -19.98
N PHE A 82 4.32 4.99 -20.42
CA PHE A 82 4.17 6.01 -21.46
C PHE A 82 4.17 5.46 -22.89
N ARG A 83 4.68 4.24 -23.12
CA ARG A 83 4.68 3.61 -24.44
C ARG A 83 3.30 3.01 -24.69
N ARG A 84 2.70 3.40 -25.81
CA ARG A 84 1.35 2.97 -26.23
C ARG A 84 1.44 2.17 -27.51
N VAL A 85 0.53 1.21 -27.69
CA VAL A 85 0.30 0.55 -28.98
C VAL A 85 -0.33 1.57 -29.92
N LEU A 86 0.14 1.66 -31.16
CA LEU A 86 -0.43 2.52 -32.20
C LEU A 86 -1.59 1.79 -32.92
N PRO A 87 -2.86 2.17 -32.71
CA PRO A 87 -4.00 1.50 -33.35
C PRO A 87 -4.23 1.94 -34.80
N GLU A 88 -3.50 2.96 -35.27
CA GLU A 88 -3.59 3.43 -36.65
C GLU A 88 -3.09 2.36 -37.62
N GLY A 89 -3.80 2.16 -38.73
CA GLY A 89 -3.56 1.04 -39.65
C GLY A 89 -4.11 -0.32 -39.16
N MET A 90 -4.41 -0.49 -37.87
CA MET A 90 -5.05 -1.70 -37.36
C MET A 90 -6.56 -1.71 -37.61
N LEU A 91 -7.11 -2.86 -37.98
CA LEU A 91 -8.53 -3.03 -38.27
C LEU A 91 -9.16 -4.14 -37.42
N GLY A 92 -10.47 -4.04 -37.20
CA GLY A 92 -11.25 -5.05 -36.49
C GLY A 92 -10.64 -5.43 -35.15
N SER A 93 -10.47 -6.73 -34.92
CA SER A 93 -9.97 -7.30 -33.67
C SER A 93 -8.59 -6.78 -33.26
N PHE A 94 -7.68 -6.51 -34.20
CA PHE A 94 -6.36 -5.96 -33.89
C PHE A 94 -6.46 -4.56 -33.25
N ARG A 95 -7.34 -3.71 -33.79
CA ARG A 95 -7.59 -2.37 -33.24
C ARG A 95 -8.20 -2.45 -31.85
N THR A 96 -9.17 -3.33 -31.65
CA THR A 96 -9.80 -3.53 -30.34
C THR A 96 -8.76 -3.97 -29.32
N ALA A 97 -7.96 -5.01 -29.64
CA ALA A 97 -6.91 -5.50 -28.75
C ALA A 97 -5.84 -4.44 -28.45
N ALA A 98 -5.44 -3.63 -29.45
CA ALA A 98 -4.52 -2.51 -29.24
C ALA A 98 -5.07 -1.47 -28.24
N ASN A 99 -6.35 -1.13 -28.37
CA ASN A 99 -7.02 -0.22 -27.45
C ASN A 99 -7.15 -0.83 -26.04
N ASP A 100 -7.42 -2.12 -25.93
CA ASP A 100 -7.52 -2.82 -24.64
C ASP A 100 -6.16 -2.85 -23.92
N ILE A 101 -5.06 -3.11 -24.65
CA ILE A 101 -3.68 -3.03 -24.10
C ILE A 101 -3.39 -1.62 -23.60
N ASN A 102 -3.77 -0.60 -24.37
CA ASN A 102 -3.62 0.79 -23.98
C ASN A 102 -4.44 1.10 -22.71
N ALA A 103 -5.69 0.69 -22.63
CA ALA A 103 -6.51 0.89 -21.43
C ALA A 103 -5.92 0.17 -20.20
N ALA A 104 -5.44 -1.06 -20.37
CA ALA A 104 -4.76 -1.80 -19.31
C ALA A 104 -3.48 -1.10 -18.84
N THR A 105 -2.72 -0.50 -19.75
CA THR A 105 -1.50 0.27 -19.44
C THR A 105 -1.82 1.53 -18.62
N ASP A 106 -2.93 2.21 -18.90
CA ASP A 106 -3.38 3.37 -18.10
C ASP A 106 -3.81 2.94 -16.69
N GLU A 107 -4.54 1.84 -16.59
CA GLU A 107 -4.94 1.27 -15.31
C GLU A 107 -3.73 0.85 -14.46
N MET A 108 -2.71 0.27 -15.08
CA MET A 108 -1.45 -0.06 -14.41
C MET A 108 -0.72 1.20 -13.93
N ALA A 109 -0.67 2.26 -14.74
CA ALA A 109 -0.05 3.52 -14.35
C ALA A 109 -0.72 4.11 -13.10
N ARG A 110 -2.05 4.21 -13.13
CA ARG A 110 -2.83 4.75 -12.01
C ARG A 110 -2.65 3.93 -10.74
N LYS A 111 -2.66 2.59 -10.84
CA LYS A 111 -2.39 1.71 -9.70
C LYS A 111 -0.96 1.84 -9.17
N SER A 112 0.02 2.04 -10.05
CA SER A 112 1.41 2.29 -9.66
C SER A 112 1.52 3.57 -8.83
N ASP A 113 0.86 4.64 -9.26
CA ASP A 113 0.83 5.92 -8.52
C ASP A 113 0.12 5.77 -7.17
N GLU A 114 -1.04 5.10 -7.14
CA GLU A 114 -1.78 4.79 -5.90
C GLU A 114 -0.92 3.98 -4.91
N LEU A 115 -0.13 3.02 -5.40
CA LEU A 115 0.79 2.23 -4.58
C LEU A 115 1.94 3.09 -4.02
N GLN A 116 2.51 3.99 -4.82
CA GLN A 116 3.55 4.91 -4.35
C GLN A 116 3.03 5.87 -3.27
N GLU A 117 1.82 6.42 -3.45
CA GLU A 117 1.18 7.23 -2.43
C GLU A 117 0.89 6.44 -1.14
N ALA A 118 0.37 5.22 -1.28
CA ALA A 118 0.09 4.35 -0.14
C ALA A 118 1.37 4.03 0.65
N GLU A 119 2.48 3.79 -0.04
CA GLU A 119 3.78 3.54 0.59
C GLU A 119 4.30 4.77 1.34
N SER A 120 4.17 5.97 0.76
CA SER A 120 4.52 7.23 1.43
C SER A 120 3.68 7.45 2.70
N ARG A 121 2.36 7.21 2.62
CA ARG A 121 1.46 7.29 3.79
C ARG A 121 1.83 6.27 4.87
N ARG A 122 2.24 5.07 4.47
CA ARG A 122 2.70 4.01 5.38
C ARG A 122 3.96 4.42 6.12
N HIS A 123 4.91 5.07 5.44
CA HIS A 123 6.10 5.64 6.07
C HIS A 123 5.74 6.71 7.10
N ALA A 124 4.88 7.66 6.75
CA ALA A 124 4.44 8.69 7.70
C ALA A 124 3.73 8.08 8.92
N LEU A 125 2.86 7.09 8.71
CA LEU A 125 2.16 6.40 9.80
C LEU A 125 3.13 5.66 10.75
N ARG A 126 4.21 5.11 10.21
CA ARG A 126 5.27 4.48 11.01
C ARG A 126 5.93 5.50 11.95
N ASP A 127 6.29 6.66 11.43
CA ASP A 127 6.91 7.73 12.21
C ASP A 127 5.94 8.26 13.29
N ASP A 128 4.64 8.36 12.96
CA ASP A 128 3.59 8.73 13.91
C ASP A 128 3.48 7.75 15.08
N ILE A 129 3.58 6.44 14.80
CA ILE A 129 3.53 5.39 15.82
C ILE A 129 4.77 5.43 16.72
N GLU A 130 5.96 5.59 16.15
CA GLU A 130 7.20 5.72 16.93
C GLU A 130 7.10 6.92 17.89
N ARG A 131 6.61 8.08 17.40
CA ARG A 131 6.34 9.25 18.25
C ARG A 131 5.27 9.00 19.32
N ALA A 132 4.18 8.33 18.97
CA ALA A 132 3.11 8.04 19.93
C ALA A 132 3.60 7.14 21.07
N ARG A 133 4.48 6.18 20.77
CA ARG A 133 5.13 5.33 21.78
C ARG A 133 6.02 6.13 22.73
N GLU A 134 6.85 7.03 22.21
CA GLU A 134 7.68 7.90 23.04
C GLU A 134 6.84 8.77 24.00
N VAL A 135 5.74 9.33 23.50
CA VAL A 135 4.79 10.11 24.31
C VAL A 135 4.16 9.26 25.40
N ALA A 136 3.75 8.03 25.09
CA ALA A 136 3.18 7.10 26.08
C ALA A 136 4.20 6.75 27.19
N GLU A 137 5.47 6.51 26.82
CA GLU A 137 6.54 6.24 27.78
C GLU A 137 6.86 7.45 28.67
N GLN A 138 6.85 8.66 28.09
CA GLN A 138 7.03 9.90 28.85
C GLN A 138 5.86 10.17 29.80
N LEU A 139 4.64 9.89 29.36
CA LEU A 139 3.44 10.00 30.19
C LEU A 139 3.52 9.03 31.38
N GLY A 140 3.92 7.78 31.16
CA GLY A 140 4.13 6.80 32.24
C GLY A 140 5.14 7.28 33.30
N ARG A 141 6.25 7.89 32.86
CA ARG A 141 7.24 8.51 33.77
C ARG A 141 6.66 9.68 34.56
N THR A 142 5.85 10.51 33.91
CA THR A 142 5.23 11.70 34.53
C THR A 142 4.20 11.30 35.59
N ILE A 143 3.34 10.34 35.27
CA ILE A 143 2.35 9.74 36.19
C ILE A 143 3.03 9.19 37.45
N LYS A 144 4.16 8.47 37.28
CA LYS A 144 4.93 7.97 38.41
C LYS A 144 5.43 9.12 39.31
N GLY A 145 5.99 10.18 38.71
CA GLY A 145 6.43 11.35 39.47
C GLY A 145 5.32 12.05 40.25
N ILE A 146 4.11 12.16 39.67
CA ILE A 146 2.94 12.73 40.35
C ILE A 146 2.51 11.85 41.53
N ARG A 147 2.51 10.53 41.37
CA ARG A 147 2.21 9.58 42.45
C ARG A 147 3.17 9.73 43.61
N ASP A 148 4.47 9.73 43.35
CA ASP A 148 5.51 9.86 44.39
C ASP A 148 5.39 11.19 45.15
N MET A 149 5.05 12.28 44.44
CA MET A 149 4.79 13.58 45.04
C MET A 149 3.51 13.59 45.90
N SER A 150 2.43 12.98 45.42
CA SER A 150 1.17 12.85 46.16
C SER A 150 1.35 12.02 47.44
N ASP A 151 2.11 10.92 47.37
CA ASP A 151 2.44 10.08 48.53
C ASP A 151 3.20 10.89 49.60
N THR A 152 4.15 11.72 49.16
CA THR A 152 4.92 12.62 50.02
C THR A 152 4.00 13.64 50.71
N ILE A 153 3.13 14.31 49.94
CA ILE A 153 2.17 15.30 50.48
C ILE A 153 1.20 14.62 51.46
N GLY A 154 0.72 13.42 51.14
CA GLY A 154 -0.14 12.63 52.02
C GLY A 154 0.57 12.24 53.32
N GLY A 155 1.85 11.91 53.25
CA GLY A 155 2.72 11.71 54.41
C GLY A 155 2.83 12.94 55.30
N ILE A 156 3.12 14.10 54.69
CA ILE A 156 3.18 15.40 55.39
C ILE A 156 1.84 15.70 56.07
N ALA A 157 0.73 15.54 55.36
CA ALA A 157 -0.60 15.78 55.90
C ALA A 157 -0.92 14.90 57.12
N ARG A 158 -0.57 13.60 57.07
CA ARG A 158 -0.72 12.70 58.24
C ARG A 158 0.13 13.15 59.43
N GLN A 159 1.36 13.57 59.18
CA GLN A 159 2.24 14.09 60.24
C GLN A 159 1.72 15.40 60.83
N THR A 160 1.24 16.32 60.00
CA THR A 160 0.60 17.57 60.44
C THR A 160 -0.65 17.29 61.26
N ASN A 161 -1.47 16.31 60.86
CA ASN A 161 -2.65 15.89 61.61
C ASN A 161 -2.28 15.38 63.03
N LEU A 162 -1.23 14.55 63.13
CA LEU A 162 -0.73 14.06 64.41
C LEU A 162 -0.17 15.19 65.29
N LEU A 163 0.58 16.13 64.71
CA LEU A 163 1.08 17.31 65.42
C LEU A 163 -0.06 18.19 65.94
N ALA A 164 -1.07 18.43 65.12
CA ALA A 164 -2.26 19.19 65.48
C ALA A 164 -3.04 18.50 66.60
N LEU A 165 -3.20 17.17 66.53
CA LEU A 165 -3.84 16.38 67.58
C LEU A 165 -3.11 16.50 68.92
N ASN A 166 -1.78 16.36 68.91
CA ASN A 166 -0.97 16.52 70.12
C ASN A 166 -1.11 17.93 70.70
N ALA A 167 -1.13 18.96 69.84
CA ALA A 167 -1.35 20.34 70.27
C ALA A 167 -2.74 20.56 70.86
N SER A 168 -3.80 19.96 70.29
CA SER A 168 -5.15 20.01 70.84
C SER A 168 -5.24 19.35 72.21
N VAL A 169 -4.56 18.22 72.43
CA VAL A 169 -4.52 17.52 73.72
C VAL A 169 -3.81 18.38 74.77
N GLU A 170 -2.66 18.97 74.43
CA GLU A 170 -1.93 19.82 75.37
C GLU A 170 -2.71 21.11 75.68
N ALA A 171 -3.35 21.72 74.68
CA ALA A 171 -4.22 22.88 74.87
C ALA A 171 -5.39 22.59 75.81
N ALA A 172 -5.97 21.38 75.75
CA ALA A 172 -6.99 20.95 76.70
C ALA A 172 -6.43 20.76 78.13
N ARG A 173 -5.17 20.33 78.25
CA ARG A 173 -4.49 20.11 79.54
C ARG A 173 -4.26 21.41 80.33
N VAL A 174 -3.92 22.50 79.66
CA VAL A 174 -3.76 23.83 80.28
C VAL A 174 -5.07 24.59 80.51
N GLY A 175 -6.23 24.00 80.19
CA GLY A 175 -7.55 24.55 80.50
C GLY A 175 -7.82 25.88 79.81
N GLN A 176 -8.31 26.89 80.54
CA GLN A 176 -8.70 28.18 79.95
C GLN A 176 -7.54 28.92 79.27
N ALA A 177 -6.29 28.76 79.73
CA ALA A 177 -5.12 29.39 79.12
C ALA A 177 -4.81 28.83 77.71
N GLY A 178 -5.28 27.61 77.40
CA GLY A 178 -5.06 26.94 76.12
C GLY A 178 -6.18 27.15 75.08
N ALA A 179 -7.26 27.88 75.41
CA ALA A 179 -8.44 27.95 74.56
C ALA A 179 -8.16 28.47 73.13
N GLY A 180 -7.32 29.51 72.99
CA GLY A 180 -6.91 30.02 71.68
C GLY A 180 -6.05 29.03 70.88
N PHE A 181 -5.14 28.31 71.56
CA PHE A 181 -4.32 27.27 70.95
C PHE A 181 -5.16 26.07 70.48
N ALA A 182 -6.22 25.72 71.21
CA ALA A 182 -7.13 24.64 70.83
C ALA A 182 -7.85 24.94 69.50
N VAL A 183 -8.26 26.19 69.28
CA VAL A 183 -8.90 26.62 68.02
C VAL A 183 -7.92 26.50 66.85
N VAL A 184 -6.70 27.00 67.00
CA VAL A 184 -5.66 26.92 65.95
C VAL A 184 -5.32 25.46 65.65
N ALA A 185 -5.16 24.62 66.67
CA ALA A 185 -4.90 23.20 66.49
C ALA A 185 -6.04 22.50 65.73
N GLY A 186 -7.30 22.87 66.00
CA GLY A 186 -8.47 22.38 65.25
C GLY A 186 -8.46 22.78 63.77
N GLU A 187 -8.12 24.03 63.45
CA GLU A 187 -7.99 24.51 62.07
C GLU A 187 -6.86 23.80 61.31
N VAL A 188 -5.69 23.63 61.94
CA VAL A 188 -4.55 22.89 61.35
C VAL A 188 -4.94 21.44 61.09
N LYS A 189 -5.66 20.81 62.02
CA LYS A 189 -6.19 19.45 61.85
C LYS A 189 -7.13 19.36 60.64
N GLY A 190 -8.09 20.28 60.55
CA GLY A 190 -9.03 20.34 59.42
C GLY A 190 -8.33 20.60 58.07
N LEU A 191 -7.25 21.38 58.06
CA LEU A 191 -6.43 21.59 56.88
C LEU A 191 -5.70 20.30 56.47
N ALA A 192 -5.10 19.59 57.43
CA ALA A 192 -4.41 18.32 57.20
C ALA A 192 -5.36 17.21 56.67
N ASP A 193 -6.58 17.14 57.19
CA ASP A 193 -7.61 16.21 56.72
C ASP A 193 -8.03 16.53 55.27
N ARG A 194 -8.19 17.82 54.93
CA ARG A 194 -8.46 18.26 53.55
C ARG A 194 -7.29 17.97 52.61
N THR A 195 -6.05 18.15 53.04
CA THR A 195 -4.87 17.77 52.24
C THR A 195 -4.81 16.25 52.02
N SER A 196 -5.16 15.46 53.03
CA SER A 196 -5.23 13.99 52.92
C SER A 196 -6.36 13.50 52.01
N SER A 197 -7.46 14.22 51.90
CA SER A 197 -8.53 13.89 50.95
C SER A 197 -8.16 14.31 49.52
N ALA A 198 -7.53 15.48 49.36
CA ALA A 198 -7.05 15.95 48.06
C ALA A 198 -5.99 15.01 47.45
N THR A 199 -5.03 14.54 48.25
CA THR A 199 -4.02 13.56 47.79
C THR A 199 -4.63 12.23 47.39
N ARG A 200 -5.63 11.73 48.12
CA ARG A 200 -6.39 10.53 47.70
C ARG A 200 -7.07 10.72 46.35
N ARG A 201 -7.72 11.86 46.11
CA ARG A 201 -8.31 12.16 44.80
C ARG A 201 -7.26 12.21 43.68
N ILE A 202 -6.08 12.78 43.96
CA ILE A 202 -4.97 12.77 43.00
C ILE A 202 -4.55 11.32 42.67
N HIS A 203 -4.52 10.41 43.65
CA HIS A 203 -4.24 9.00 43.36
C HIS A 203 -5.26 8.38 42.42
N ASP A 204 -6.56 8.59 42.67
CA ASP A 204 -7.63 8.07 41.85
C ASP A 204 -7.54 8.62 40.40
N ASP A 205 -7.30 9.93 40.25
CA ASP A 205 -7.14 10.59 38.96
C ASP A 205 -5.90 10.07 38.21
N VAL A 206 -4.78 9.91 38.91
CA VAL A 206 -3.52 9.37 38.35
C VAL A 206 -3.69 7.93 37.89
N ASP A 207 -4.44 7.11 38.64
CA ASP A 207 -4.73 5.73 38.26
C ASP A 207 -5.63 5.66 37.01
N ALA A 208 -6.62 6.54 36.91
CA ALA A 208 -7.45 6.64 35.71
C ALA A 208 -6.62 7.04 34.47
N VAL A 209 -5.74 8.04 34.60
CA VAL A 209 -4.86 8.47 33.50
C VAL A 209 -3.87 7.37 33.11
N ARG A 210 -3.36 6.60 34.08
CA ARG A 210 -2.47 5.46 33.81
C ARG A 210 -3.16 4.38 33.00
N GLU A 211 -4.41 4.04 33.32
CA GLU A 211 -5.15 3.03 32.56
C GLU A 211 -5.41 3.50 31.12
N ALA A 212 -5.85 4.74 30.93
CA ALA A 212 -6.03 5.32 29.60
C ALA A 212 -4.73 5.33 28.77
N ALA A 213 -3.59 5.61 29.41
CA ALA A 213 -2.27 5.54 28.77
C ALA A 213 -1.90 4.10 28.35
N ARG A 214 -2.22 3.11 29.18
CA ARG A 214 -2.01 1.69 28.89
C ARG A 214 -2.84 1.23 27.70
N GLU A 215 -4.14 1.54 27.70
CA GLU A 215 -5.03 1.22 26.57
C GLU A 215 -4.54 1.87 25.26
N THR A 216 -4.07 3.12 25.34
CA THR A 216 -3.50 3.82 24.19
C THR A 216 -2.25 3.10 23.65
N ALA A 217 -1.35 2.67 24.54
CA ALA A 217 -0.16 1.91 24.14
C ALA A 217 -0.52 0.57 23.46
N GLU A 218 -1.54 -0.13 23.95
CA GLU A 218 -2.00 -1.38 23.32
C GLU A 218 -2.61 -1.15 21.94
N VAL A 219 -3.34 -0.04 21.73
CA VAL A 219 -3.83 0.33 20.39
C VAL A 219 -2.64 0.57 19.45
N ILE A 220 -1.62 1.30 19.90
CA ILE A 220 -0.42 1.61 19.12
C ILE A 220 0.29 0.32 18.68
N GLU A 221 0.48 -0.64 19.59
CA GLU A 221 1.11 -1.92 19.27
C GLU A 221 0.28 -2.74 18.26
N ARG A 222 -1.05 -2.75 18.36
CA ARG A 222 -1.90 -3.41 17.34
C ARG A 222 -1.78 -2.77 15.96
N VAL A 223 -1.73 -1.43 15.89
CA VAL A 223 -1.53 -0.73 14.61
C VAL A 223 -0.15 -1.06 14.03
N TRP A 224 0.87 -1.18 14.88
CA TRP A 224 2.22 -1.57 14.47
C TRP A 224 2.27 -2.97 13.85
N GLU A 225 1.58 -3.94 14.45
CA GLU A 225 1.48 -5.30 13.92
C GLU A 225 0.84 -5.33 12.52
N VAL A 226 -0.20 -4.53 12.28
CA VAL A 226 -0.86 -4.43 10.97
C VAL A 226 0.11 -3.90 9.91
N ILE A 227 0.88 -2.86 10.22
CA ILE A 227 1.87 -2.28 9.29
C ILE A 227 2.99 -3.28 8.98
N ARG A 228 3.42 -4.05 9.99
CA ARG A 228 4.44 -5.09 9.82
C ARG A 228 3.94 -6.23 8.93
N ALA A 229 2.73 -6.72 9.17
CA ALA A 229 2.12 -7.79 8.38
C ALA A 229 1.94 -7.39 6.90
N GLN A 230 1.56 -6.14 6.63
CA GLN A 230 1.45 -5.64 5.25
C GLN A 230 2.77 -5.65 4.48
N ARG A 231 3.91 -5.45 5.16
CA ARG A 231 5.23 -5.49 4.54
C ARG A 231 5.63 -6.89 4.10
N GLU A 232 5.39 -7.90 4.94
CA GLU A 232 5.71 -9.30 4.64
C GLU A 232 4.91 -9.79 3.41
N HIS A 233 3.66 -9.34 3.26
CA HIS A 233 2.86 -9.61 2.06
C HIS A 233 3.37 -8.87 0.79
N GLY A 234 3.95 -7.67 0.95
CA GLY A 234 4.56 -6.92 -0.16
C GLY A 234 5.85 -7.54 -0.67
N GLU A 235 6.73 -7.97 0.23
CA GLU A 235 8.01 -8.61 -0.10
C GLU A 235 7.81 -10.00 -0.74
N THR A 236 6.79 -10.76 -0.33
CA THR A 236 6.47 -12.07 -0.92
C THR A 236 5.92 -11.98 -2.35
N ARG A 237 5.38 -10.82 -2.78
CA ARG A 237 4.92 -10.60 -4.17
C ARG A 237 6.02 -10.09 -5.10
N ALA A 238 7.14 -9.63 -4.55
CA ALA A 238 8.25 -9.06 -5.30
C ALA A 238 9.41 -10.06 -5.55
N ALA A 239 9.39 -11.23 -4.90
CA ALA A 239 10.34 -12.33 -5.07
C ALA A 239 9.76 -13.43 -5.96
#